data_AF-A0A2U2ZJE5-F1
#
_entry.id   AF-A0A2U2ZJE5-F1
#
_cell.length_a   1.000
_cell.length_b   1.000
_cell.length_c   1.000
_cell.angle_alpha   90.00
_cell.angle_beta   90.00
_cell.angle_gamma   90.00
#
_symmetry.space_group_name_H-M   'P 1'
#
loop_
_entity.id
_entity.type
_entity.pdbx_description
1 polymer ?
#
loop_
_entity_poly.entity_id
_entity_poly.type
_entity_poly.pdbx_seq_one_letter_code
_entity_poly.pdbx_strand_id
1 'polypeptide(L)'
;MREILGRRRRLLSQGGDSGPELIEAALTFASDWRWPVLPGVAADPQGRSRCGCPDPECTVPGAHPFDPGLLAATTDARMVRWWWGNRPTAPVILATGGRAPCAVSLPAVPAARALDALDRLGMRLGPVVAAPDRWSILVKPYSLEQLGELLYAKDFVPGSLRFHGEGGYLALPPSGTGRGGVRWERAPLPGSASPWVPDVEAVVDAVVETLTRTGVSAPEM
;
A
#
# COMPACT_ATOMS: atom_id res chain seq x y z
N MET A 1 -53.74 -25.67 -5.36
CA MET A 1 -53.99 -24.22 -5.26
C MET A 1 -53.51 -23.81 -3.87
N ARG A 2 -52.43 -23.07 -3.62
CA ARG A 2 -51.59 -22.17 -4.42
C ARG A 2 -50.18 -22.18 -3.80
N GLU A 3 -49.17 -22.26 -4.65
CA GLU A 3 -47.81 -21.82 -4.35
C GLU A 3 -47.80 -20.32 -4.05
N ILE A 4 -46.94 -19.87 -3.13
CA ILE A 4 -46.52 -18.46 -3.09
C ILE A 4 -44.99 -18.43 -3.17
N LEU A 5 -44.53 -18.40 -4.42
CA LEU A 5 -43.20 -18.01 -4.84
C LEU A 5 -42.99 -16.50 -4.60
N GLY A 6 -41.82 -16.17 -4.06
CA GLY A 6 -40.99 -15.09 -4.58
C GLY A 6 -41.31 -13.65 -4.16
N ARG A 7 -40.38 -13.06 -3.39
CA ARG A 7 -39.75 -11.78 -3.78
C ARG A 7 -38.49 -11.53 -2.93
N ARG A 8 -37.37 -12.14 -3.32
CA ARG A 8 -36.06 -11.57 -3.01
C ARG A 8 -35.95 -10.26 -3.80
N ARG A 9 -36.14 -9.13 -3.13
CA ARG A 9 -35.73 -7.83 -3.67
C ARG A 9 -34.20 -7.88 -3.82
N ARG A 10 -33.73 -8.10 -5.05
CA ARG A 10 -32.38 -7.71 -5.45
C ARG A 10 -32.34 -6.20 -5.35
N LEU A 11 -31.85 -5.68 -4.24
CA LEU A 11 -31.29 -4.34 -4.21
C LEU A 11 -29.96 -4.47 -4.96
N LEU A 12 -30.02 -4.11 -6.23
CA LEU A 12 -28.85 -3.83 -7.06
C LEU A 12 -28.17 -2.61 -6.43
N SER A 13 -27.27 -2.88 -5.48
CA SER A 13 -26.31 -1.90 -5.03
C SER A 13 -25.34 -1.66 -6.20
N GLN A 14 -25.46 -0.49 -6.82
CA GLN A 14 -24.46 0.01 -7.74
C GLN A 14 -23.13 0.19 -6.98
N GLY A 15 -22.22 -0.75 -7.18
CA GLY A 15 -20.82 -0.73 -6.77
C GLY A 15 -20.04 -1.53 -7.80
N GLY A 16 -19.89 -0.97 -9.00
CA GLY A 16 -19.49 -1.68 -10.21
C GLY A 16 -17.99 -1.99 -10.27
N ASP A 17 -17.69 -3.16 -10.85
CA ASP A 17 -16.49 -3.51 -11.61
C ASP A 17 -15.10 -3.60 -10.94
N SER A 18 -14.93 -3.23 -9.66
CA SER A 18 -13.59 -3.28 -9.04
C SER A 18 -13.09 -4.70 -8.67
N GLY A 19 -13.99 -5.69 -8.59
CA GLY A 19 -13.63 -7.06 -8.18
C GLY A 19 -12.69 -7.78 -9.16
N PRO A 20 -13.03 -7.83 -10.47
CA PRO A 20 -12.14 -8.37 -11.50
C PRO A 20 -10.78 -7.65 -11.58
N GLU A 21 -10.73 -6.34 -11.36
CA GLU A 21 -9.48 -5.59 -11.40
C GLU A 21 -8.57 -5.92 -10.21
N LEU A 22 -9.13 -6.06 -9.01
CA LEU A 22 -8.38 -6.39 -7.79
C LEU A 22 -7.74 -7.77 -7.84
N ILE A 23 -8.46 -8.79 -8.33
CA ILE A 23 -7.92 -10.14 -8.44
C ILE A 23 -6.77 -10.19 -9.46
N GLU A 24 -6.89 -9.54 -10.61
CA GLU A 24 -5.84 -9.50 -11.63
C GLU A 24 -4.60 -8.73 -11.13
N ALA A 25 -4.81 -7.62 -10.42
CA ALA A 25 -3.71 -6.89 -9.78
C ALA A 25 -3.01 -7.75 -8.71
N ALA A 26 -3.76 -8.40 -7.83
CA ALA A 26 -3.21 -9.29 -6.81
C ALA A 26 -2.42 -10.45 -7.43
N LEU A 27 -2.90 -11.02 -8.54
CA LEU A 27 -2.21 -12.08 -9.27
C LEU A 27 -0.92 -11.59 -9.91
N THR A 28 -0.91 -10.39 -10.49
CA THR A 28 0.29 -9.76 -11.04
C THR A 28 1.34 -9.58 -9.95
N PHE A 29 0.94 -9.03 -8.78
CA PHE A 29 1.86 -8.82 -7.67
C PHE A 29 2.43 -10.16 -7.14
N ALA A 30 1.56 -11.14 -6.93
CA ALA A 30 1.94 -12.43 -6.36
C ALA A 30 2.78 -13.29 -7.32
N SER A 31 2.33 -13.42 -8.56
CA SER A 31 2.82 -14.43 -9.50
C SER A 31 3.96 -13.89 -10.34
N ASP A 32 3.78 -12.70 -10.90
CA ASP A 32 4.74 -12.11 -11.82
C ASP A 32 5.86 -11.44 -11.02
N TRP A 33 5.49 -10.53 -10.11
CA TRP A 33 6.49 -9.76 -9.35
C TRP A 33 7.03 -10.47 -8.12
N ARG A 34 6.43 -11.62 -7.76
CA ARG A 34 6.83 -12.45 -6.62
C ARG A 34 6.72 -11.71 -5.28
N TRP A 35 5.78 -10.78 -5.18
CA TRP A 35 5.48 -10.03 -3.96
C TRP A 35 4.44 -10.78 -3.14
N PRO A 36 4.73 -11.18 -1.88
CA PRO A 36 3.76 -11.86 -1.04
C PRO A 36 2.61 -10.92 -0.69
N VAL A 37 1.39 -11.31 -1.04
CA VAL A 37 0.18 -10.53 -0.79
C VAL A 37 -0.85 -11.32 0.01
N LEU A 38 -1.78 -10.60 0.62
CA LEU A 38 -2.95 -11.14 1.30
C LEU A 38 -4.12 -10.16 1.25
N PRO A 39 -5.37 -10.63 1.39
CA PRO A 39 -6.52 -9.74 1.48
C PRO A 39 -6.48 -8.98 2.81
N GLY A 40 -6.60 -7.66 2.75
CA GLY A 40 -6.81 -6.80 3.89
C GLY A 40 -8.25 -6.83 4.38
N VAL A 41 -8.48 -6.20 5.53
CA VAL A 41 -9.83 -5.93 6.01
C VAL A 41 -10.50 -4.95 5.04
N ALA A 42 -11.73 -5.20 4.62
CA ALA A 42 -12.48 -4.20 3.84
C ALA A 42 -12.96 -3.07 4.75
N ALA A 43 -13.12 -1.86 4.21
CA ALA A 43 -13.86 -0.81 4.89
C ALA A 43 -15.30 -1.29 5.19
N ASP A 44 -15.86 -0.86 6.32
CA ASP A 44 -17.23 -1.18 6.69
C ASP A 44 -18.21 -0.65 5.63
N PRO A 45 -19.03 -1.50 4.99
CA PRO A 45 -20.03 -1.08 4.01
C PRO A 45 -21.03 -0.07 4.58
N GLN A 46 -21.24 -0.06 5.90
CA GLN A 46 -22.25 0.73 6.60
C GLN A 46 -21.70 2.10 7.07
N GLY A 47 -20.37 2.28 7.07
CA GLY A 47 -19.73 3.52 7.48
C GLY A 47 -18.42 3.71 6.73
N ARG A 48 -18.39 4.69 5.81
CA ARG A 48 -17.30 4.98 4.84
C ARG A 48 -15.95 5.39 5.47
N SER A 49 -15.81 5.26 6.79
CA SER A 49 -14.62 5.59 7.56
C SER A 49 -14.37 4.60 8.72
N ARG A 50 -15.16 3.53 8.83
CA ARG A 50 -14.98 2.48 9.83
C ARG A 50 -14.30 1.26 9.21
N CYS A 51 -13.49 0.58 10.00
CA CYS A 51 -12.86 -0.67 9.56
C CYS A 51 -13.83 -1.84 9.78
N GLY A 52 -13.82 -2.83 8.90
CA GLY A 52 -14.55 -4.10 9.13
C GLY A 52 -13.89 -5.01 10.18
N CYS A 53 -12.84 -4.57 10.87
CA CYS A 53 -12.16 -5.33 11.90
C CYS A 53 -12.87 -5.19 13.25
N PRO A 54 -12.63 -6.07 14.23
CA PRO A 54 -13.27 -5.97 15.55
C PRO A 54 -12.73 -4.81 16.41
N ASP A 55 -11.68 -4.11 15.99
CA ASP A 55 -11.16 -2.94 16.69
C ASP A 55 -12.01 -1.69 16.39
N PRO A 56 -12.77 -1.16 17.38
CA PRO A 56 -13.60 0.03 17.18
C PRO A 56 -12.78 1.31 16.99
N GLU A 57 -11.52 1.35 17.43
CA GLU A 57 -10.62 2.50 17.35
C GLU A 57 -9.53 2.29 16.28
N CYS A 58 -9.82 1.43 15.28
CA CYS A 58 -8.89 1.10 14.20
C CYS A 58 -8.36 2.37 13.51
N THR A 59 -7.06 2.60 13.63
CA THR A 59 -6.41 3.79 13.10
C THR A 59 -6.12 3.71 11.60
N VAL A 60 -6.18 2.52 10.99
CA VAL A 60 -5.81 2.26 9.58
C VAL A 60 -6.95 1.56 8.82
N PRO A 61 -8.16 2.16 8.75
CA PRO A 61 -9.35 1.46 8.32
C PRO A 61 -9.20 0.90 6.92
N GLY A 62 -9.35 -0.42 6.81
CA GLY A 62 -9.24 -1.18 5.58
C GLY A 62 -7.87 -1.19 4.90
N ALA A 63 -6.80 -0.82 5.59
CA ALA A 63 -5.44 -0.80 5.05
C ALA A 63 -4.51 -1.79 5.76
N HIS A 64 -5.04 -2.77 6.50
CA HIS A 64 -4.25 -3.68 7.34
C HIS A 64 -4.68 -5.16 7.21
N PRO A 65 -3.76 -6.10 7.49
CA PRO A 65 -4.09 -7.52 7.61
C PRO A 65 -4.81 -7.78 8.94
N PHE A 66 -5.66 -8.82 8.98
CA PHE A 66 -6.34 -9.24 10.21
C PHE A 66 -6.65 -10.73 10.16
N ASP A 67 -7.52 -11.16 9.24
CA ASP A 67 -7.81 -12.56 8.97
C ASP A 67 -7.86 -12.77 7.45
N PRO A 68 -6.81 -13.31 6.83
CA PRO A 68 -5.63 -13.88 7.48
C PRO A 68 -4.65 -12.80 8.00
N GLY A 69 -3.80 -13.20 8.95
CA GLY A 69 -2.71 -12.37 9.46
C GLY A 69 -1.52 -12.29 8.48
N LEU A 70 -0.59 -11.36 8.73
CA LEU A 70 0.51 -11.03 7.81
C LEU A 70 1.37 -12.23 7.38
N LEU A 71 1.62 -13.18 8.29
CA LEU A 71 2.42 -14.38 8.00
C LEU A 71 1.80 -15.30 6.94
N ALA A 72 0.52 -15.14 6.63
CA ALA A 72 -0.13 -15.90 5.58
C ALA A 72 0.14 -15.35 4.17
N ALA A 73 0.77 -14.16 4.04
CA ALA A 73 1.06 -13.54 2.76
C ALA A 73 1.75 -14.51 1.81
N THR A 74 1.26 -14.58 0.56
CA THR A 74 1.65 -15.64 -0.37
C THR A 74 1.92 -15.12 -1.77
N THR A 75 2.72 -15.88 -2.51
CA THR A 75 2.95 -15.73 -3.95
C THR A 75 2.26 -16.82 -4.76
N ASP A 76 1.48 -17.70 -4.10
CA ASP A 76 0.75 -18.78 -4.78
C ASP A 76 -0.55 -18.25 -5.40
N ALA A 77 -0.60 -18.26 -6.74
CA ALA A 77 -1.76 -17.85 -7.53
C ALA A 77 -3.06 -18.59 -7.14
N ARG A 78 -2.99 -19.85 -6.70
CA ARG A 78 -4.17 -20.63 -6.29
C ARG A 78 -4.79 -20.04 -5.02
N MET A 79 -3.95 -19.70 -4.03
CA MET A 79 -4.41 -19.06 -2.80
C MET A 79 -4.98 -17.67 -3.09
N VAL A 80 -4.31 -16.87 -3.93
CA VAL A 80 -4.79 -15.55 -4.32
C VAL A 80 -6.15 -15.63 -5.01
N ARG A 81 -6.33 -16.52 -6.00
CA ARG A 81 -7.63 -16.72 -6.66
C ARG A 81 -8.71 -17.13 -5.67
N TRP A 82 -8.39 -18.02 -4.74
CA TRP A 82 -9.33 -18.44 -3.71
C TRP A 82 -9.75 -17.27 -2.81
N TRP A 83 -8.81 -16.48 -2.31
CA TRP A 83 -9.13 -15.33 -1.44
C TRP A 83 -10.02 -14.30 -2.12
N TRP A 84 -9.66 -13.82 -3.31
CA TRP A 84 -10.45 -12.81 -4.01
C TRP A 84 -11.72 -13.37 -4.65
N GLY A 85 -11.80 -14.67 -4.92
CA GLY A 85 -13.06 -15.32 -5.26
C GLY A 85 -14.09 -15.28 -4.12
N ASN A 86 -13.62 -15.35 -2.86
CA ASN A 86 -14.47 -15.27 -1.67
C ASN A 86 -14.66 -13.84 -1.15
N ARG A 87 -13.70 -12.94 -1.41
CA ARG A 87 -13.70 -11.54 -0.94
C ARG A 87 -13.32 -10.58 -2.08
N PRO A 88 -14.18 -10.39 -3.09
CA PRO A 88 -13.81 -9.66 -4.31
C PRO A 88 -13.41 -8.20 -4.09
N THR A 89 -13.91 -7.59 -3.02
CA THR A 89 -13.63 -6.19 -2.67
C THR A 89 -12.55 -6.03 -1.61
N ALA A 90 -11.86 -7.12 -1.23
CA ALA A 90 -10.80 -7.03 -0.24
C ALA A 90 -9.61 -6.23 -0.80
N PRO A 91 -9.09 -5.26 -0.04
CA PRO A 91 -7.84 -4.56 -0.37
C PRO A 91 -6.70 -5.56 -0.54
N VAL A 92 -5.82 -5.32 -1.49
CA VAL A 92 -4.57 -6.06 -1.66
C VAL A 92 -3.52 -5.48 -0.72
N ILE A 93 -3.07 -6.28 0.24
CA ILE A 93 -2.00 -5.90 1.16
C ILE A 93 -0.72 -6.64 0.74
N LEU A 94 0.39 -5.91 0.67
CA LEU A 94 1.75 -6.40 0.51
C LEU A 94 2.36 -6.66 1.89
N ALA A 95 2.99 -7.81 2.08
CA ALA A 95 3.94 -8.00 3.19
C ALA A 95 5.32 -7.49 2.76
N THR A 96 5.85 -6.48 3.46
CA THR A 96 7.12 -5.85 3.10
C THR A 96 8.34 -6.62 3.64
N GLY A 97 9.48 -6.46 2.96
CA GLY A 97 10.74 -7.09 3.33
C GLY A 97 10.92 -8.52 2.79
N GLY A 98 12.00 -9.18 3.22
CA GLY A 98 12.42 -10.46 2.64
C GLY A 98 12.72 -10.33 1.13
N ARG A 99 11.87 -10.94 0.30
CA ARG A 99 11.97 -10.86 -1.17
C ARG A 99 11.09 -9.77 -1.79
N ALA A 100 10.25 -9.11 -0.99
CA ALA A 100 9.34 -8.06 -1.40
C ALA A 100 9.95 -6.68 -1.14
N PRO A 101 9.58 -5.64 -1.89
CA PRO A 101 10.07 -4.29 -1.61
C PRO A 101 9.65 -3.83 -0.21
N CYS A 102 10.48 -2.98 0.37
CA CYS A 102 10.12 -2.15 1.51
C CYS A 102 9.57 -0.81 1.01
N ALA A 103 9.22 0.09 1.91
CA ALA A 103 8.90 1.46 1.52
C ALA A 103 9.33 2.52 2.53
N VAL A 104 9.57 3.72 2.02
CA VAL A 104 9.63 4.95 2.79
C VAL A 104 8.39 5.74 2.46
N SER A 105 7.66 6.19 3.48
CA SER A 105 6.42 6.92 3.28
C SER A 105 6.41 8.24 4.04
N LEU A 106 5.62 9.18 3.53
CA LEU A 106 5.48 10.53 4.05
C LEU A 106 4.11 11.11 3.70
N PRO A 107 3.64 12.16 4.40
CA PRO A 107 2.34 12.77 4.13
C PRO A 107 2.21 13.20 2.67
N ALA A 108 1.02 13.08 2.09
CA ALA A 108 0.77 13.21 0.65
C ALA A 108 1.30 14.53 0.04
N VAL A 109 1.10 15.67 0.72
CA VAL A 109 1.53 16.98 0.21
C VAL A 109 3.07 17.12 0.19
N PRO A 110 3.80 16.87 1.29
CA PRO A 110 5.26 16.74 1.26
C PRO A 110 5.77 15.69 0.26
N ALA A 111 5.06 14.56 0.10
CA ALA A 111 5.44 13.52 -0.86
C ALA A 111 5.45 14.02 -2.29
N ALA A 112 4.37 14.69 -2.73
CA ALA A 112 4.27 15.27 -4.06
C ALA A 112 5.43 16.24 -4.34
N ARG A 113 5.69 17.14 -3.39
CA ARG A 113 6.81 18.09 -3.49
C ARG A 113 8.17 17.40 -3.54
N ALA A 114 8.35 16.34 -2.75
CA ALA A 114 9.57 15.56 -2.74
C ALA A 114 9.79 14.90 -4.11
N LEU A 115 8.79 14.21 -4.65
CA LEU A 115 8.88 13.56 -5.96
C LEU A 115 9.21 14.55 -7.07
N ASP A 116 8.55 15.71 -7.12
CA ASP A 116 8.86 16.76 -8.10
C ASP A 116 10.32 17.24 -8.02
N ALA A 117 10.88 17.34 -6.81
CA ALA A 117 12.27 17.74 -6.63
C ALA A 117 13.24 16.63 -7.03
N LEU A 118 12.94 15.37 -6.69
CA LEU A 118 13.74 14.21 -7.05
C LEU A 118 13.79 14.02 -8.57
N ASP A 119 12.67 14.25 -9.26
CA ASP A 119 12.62 14.22 -10.72
C ASP A 119 13.49 15.32 -11.34
N ARG A 120 13.45 16.56 -10.80
CA ARG A 120 14.34 17.64 -11.25
C ARG A 120 15.82 17.33 -11.04
N LEU A 121 16.15 16.54 -10.01
CA LEU A 121 17.51 16.06 -9.75
C LEU A 121 17.88 14.83 -10.61
N GLY A 122 16.98 14.33 -11.45
CA GLY A 122 17.21 13.17 -12.30
C GLY A 122 17.33 11.86 -11.52
N MET A 123 16.84 11.81 -10.28
CA MET A 123 16.84 10.57 -9.51
C MET A 123 15.90 9.56 -10.16
N ARG A 124 16.43 8.37 -10.49
CA ARG A 124 15.58 7.26 -10.93
C ARG A 124 14.79 6.76 -9.73
N LEU A 125 13.50 7.05 -9.71
CA LEU A 125 12.57 6.50 -8.72
C LEU A 125 11.86 5.27 -9.26
N GLY A 126 11.57 4.34 -8.35
CA GLY A 126 10.74 3.18 -8.60
C GLY A 126 9.24 3.51 -8.50
N PRO A 127 8.39 2.48 -8.37
CA PRO A 127 6.97 2.66 -8.15
C PRO A 127 6.66 3.45 -6.88
N VAL A 128 5.62 4.27 -6.95
CA VAL A 128 5.13 5.07 -5.83
C VAL A 128 3.64 4.81 -5.66
N VAL A 129 3.27 4.38 -4.45
CA VAL A 129 1.88 4.16 -4.06
C VAL A 129 1.35 5.43 -3.39
N ALA A 130 0.22 5.95 -3.86
CA ALA A 130 -0.46 7.09 -3.26
C ALA A 130 -1.78 6.66 -2.61
N ALA A 131 -1.91 6.98 -1.34
CA ALA A 131 -3.18 7.10 -0.64
C ALA A 131 -3.49 8.60 -0.38
N PRO A 132 -4.72 8.97 0.01
CA PRO A 132 -5.09 10.37 0.16
C PRO A 132 -4.26 11.16 1.19
N ASP A 133 -3.81 10.49 2.25
CA ASP A 133 -3.09 11.09 3.37
C ASP A 133 -1.58 10.84 3.33
N ARG A 134 -1.13 9.74 2.71
CA ARG A 134 0.26 9.30 2.75
C ARG A 134 0.65 8.58 1.47
N TRP A 135 1.83 8.90 0.95
CA TRP A 135 2.42 8.23 -0.21
C TRP A 135 3.63 7.41 0.23
N SER A 136 3.87 6.31 -0.46
CA SER A 136 4.93 5.34 -0.17
C SER A 136 5.79 5.12 -1.40
N ILE A 137 7.07 5.49 -1.31
CA ILE A 137 8.08 5.22 -2.33
C ILE A 137 8.61 3.81 -2.06
N LEU A 138 8.45 2.89 -3.01
CA LEU A 138 8.96 1.54 -2.86
C LEU A 138 10.49 1.53 -3.01
N VAL A 139 11.15 0.82 -2.10
CA VAL A 139 12.61 0.69 -2.01
C VAL A 139 13.00 -0.77 -1.89
N LYS A 140 14.29 -1.08 -2.10
CA LYS A 140 14.82 -2.41 -1.83
C LYS A 140 14.62 -2.80 -0.35
N PRO A 141 14.56 -4.11 -0.03
CA PRO A 141 14.64 -4.58 1.34
C PRO A 141 15.86 -4.02 2.07
N TYR A 142 15.71 -3.70 3.34
CA TYR A 142 16.77 -3.23 4.22
C TYR A 142 16.61 -3.86 5.60
N SER A 143 17.71 -4.03 6.34
CA SER A 143 17.68 -4.51 7.73
C SER A 143 17.41 -3.37 8.71
N LEU A 144 17.01 -3.70 9.93
CA LEU A 144 16.89 -2.71 11.00
C LEU A 144 18.25 -2.11 11.39
N GLU A 145 19.34 -2.87 11.28
CA GLU A 145 20.69 -2.35 11.54
C GLU A 145 21.06 -1.30 10.49
N GLN A 146 20.88 -1.62 9.20
CA GLN A 146 21.12 -0.71 8.08
C GLN A 146 20.29 0.58 8.22
N LEU A 147 19.01 0.46 8.58
CA LEU A 147 18.17 1.63 8.83
C LEU A 147 18.68 2.44 10.03
N GLY A 148 19.08 1.77 11.12
CA GLY A 148 19.64 2.42 12.31
C GLY A 148 20.88 3.24 11.99
N GLU A 149 21.83 2.68 11.24
CA GLU A 149 23.05 3.36 10.79
C GLU A 149 22.73 4.56 9.89
N LEU A 150 21.83 4.37 8.92
CA LEU A 150 21.39 5.45 8.02
C LEU A 150 20.79 6.62 8.79
N LEU A 151 19.89 6.36 9.74
CA LEU A 151 19.24 7.40 10.54
C LEU A 151 20.21 8.06 11.50
N TYR A 152 21.14 7.31 12.09
CA TYR A 152 22.18 7.85 12.99
C TYR A 152 23.13 8.81 12.26
N ALA A 153 23.41 8.55 10.98
CA ALA A 153 24.26 9.41 10.16
C ALA A 153 23.59 10.73 9.72
N LYS A 154 22.30 10.95 10.03
CA LYS A 154 21.58 12.17 9.69
C LYS A 154 21.48 13.11 10.89
N ASP A 155 21.81 14.38 10.67
CA ASP A 155 21.62 15.44 11.67
C ASP A 155 20.14 15.64 12.02
N PHE A 156 19.25 15.39 11.05
CA PHE A 156 17.81 15.49 11.22
C PHE A 156 17.07 14.57 10.26
N VAL A 157 16.06 13.86 10.77
CA VAL A 157 15.11 13.07 9.97
C VAL A 157 13.69 13.53 10.33
N PRO A 158 12.88 14.00 9.36
CA PRO A 158 11.52 14.42 9.64
C PRO A 158 10.71 13.33 10.35
N GLY A 159 10.15 13.65 11.51
CA GLY A 159 9.32 12.72 12.30
C GLY A 159 8.05 12.25 11.59
N SER A 160 7.70 12.87 10.46
CA SER A 160 6.62 12.44 9.56
C SER A 160 7.04 11.33 8.59
N LEU A 161 8.32 10.96 8.50
CA LEU A 161 8.73 9.78 7.74
C LEU A 161 8.31 8.50 8.47
N ARG A 162 7.92 7.47 7.71
CA ARG A 162 7.67 6.13 8.21
C ARG A 162 8.33 5.11 7.30
N PHE A 163 8.88 4.09 7.94
CA PHE A 163 9.68 3.03 7.33
C PHE A 163 8.90 1.72 7.40
N HIS A 164 8.70 1.10 6.25
CA HIS A 164 7.97 -0.16 6.09
C HIS A 164 8.97 -1.26 5.72
N GLY A 165 9.64 -1.79 6.74
CA GLY A 165 10.67 -2.82 6.63
C GLY A 165 10.11 -4.24 6.67
N GLU A 166 10.96 -5.21 7.00
CA GLU A 166 10.52 -6.58 7.26
C GLU A 166 9.48 -6.65 8.40
N GLY A 167 8.44 -7.46 8.22
CA GLY A 167 7.30 -7.55 9.15
C GLY A 167 6.31 -6.40 9.05
N GLY A 168 6.55 -5.44 8.16
CA GLY A 168 5.61 -4.37 7.80
C GLY A 168 4.62 -4.80 6.72
N TYR A 169 3.74 -3.87 6.35
CA TYR A 169 2.78 -4.07 5.26
C TYR A 169 2.38 -2.76 4.59
N LEU A 170 1.87 -2.86 3.36
CA LEU A 170 1.37 -1.74 2.58
C LEU A 170 0.13 -2.14 1.78
N ALA A 171 -0.89 -1.28 1.72
CA ALA A 171 -1.97 -1.44 0.75
C ALA A 171 -1.44 -1.14 -0.65
N LEU A 172 -1.78 -1.98 -1.63
CA LEU A 172 -1.39 -1.82 -3.04
C LEU A 172 -2.58 -1.36 -3.90
N PRO A 173 -2.34 -0.60 -4.98
CA PRO A 173 -3.37 -0.28 -5.97
C PRO A 173 -3.96 -1.53 -6.64
N PRO A 174 -5.21 -1.50 -7.11
CA PRO A 174 -6.18 -0.40 -7.07
C PRO A 174 -7.09 -0.43 -5.81
N SER A 175 -6.57 -0.88 -4.67
CA SER A 175 -7.39 -1.09 -3.46
C SER A 175 -8.12 0.15 -2.96
N GLY A 176 -9.34 -0.02 -2.45
CA GLY A 176 -10.05 0.99 -1.67
C GLY A 176 -9.89 0.75 -0.17
N THR A 177 -9.47 1.77 0.58
CA THR A 177 -9.39 1.73 2.04
C THR A 177 -10.45 2.63 2.66
N GLY A 178 -10.65 2.58 3.97
CA GLY A 178 -11.53 3.52 4.68
C GLY A 178 -11.03 4.97 4.65
N ARG A 179 -9.79 5.21 4.22
CA ARG A 179 -9.23 6.55 3.97
C ARG A 179 -9.39 7.00 2.51
N GLY A 180 -9.82 6.10 1.61
CA GLY A 180 -10.01 6.35 0.19
C GLY A 180 -9.21 5.39 -0.70
N GLY A 181 -9.18 5.70 -2.00
CA GLY A 181 -8.53 4.85 -3.01
C GLY A 181 -7.00 4.90 -2.95
N VAL A 182 -6.39 3.74 -3.14
CA VAL A 182 -4.95 3.54 -3.27
C VAL A 182 -4.63 3.41 -4.75
N ARG A 183 -3.75 4.26 -5.26
CA ARG A 183 -3.40 4.33 -6.68
C ARG A 183 -1.89 4.36 -6.89
N TRP A 184 -1.44 4.03 -8.09
CA TRP A 184 -0.07 4.35 -8.50
C TRP A 184 0.03 5.86 -8.74
N GLU A 185 0.88 6.55 -8.00
CA GLU A 185 1.37 7.88 -8.40
C GLU A 185 2.42 7.73 -9.49
N ARG A 186 3.31 6.74 -9.30
CA ARG A 186 4.23 6.27 -10.33
C ARG A 186 4.04 4.77 -10.49
N ALA A 187 3.51 4.36 -11.64
CA ALA A 187 3.30 2.96 -11.95
C ALA A 187 4.64 2.27 -12.26
N PRO A 188 4.76 0.96 -11.97
CA PRO A 188 5.84 0.14 -12.50
C PRO A 188 5.94 0.21 -14.03
N LEU A 189 7.16 0.10 -14.56
CA LEU A 189 7.36 0.05 -16.01
C LEU A 189 6.66 -1.18 -16.61
N PRO A 190 5.89 -1.03 -17.70
CA PRO A 190 5.24 -2.16 -18.37
C PRO A 190 6.24 -3.25 -18.77
N GLY A 191 5.86 -4.51 -18.60
CA GLY A 191 6.65 -5.68 -19.04
C GLY A 191 7.82 -6.06 -18.13
N SER A 192 8.01 -5.38 -16.99
CA SER A 192 9.04 -5.79 -16.03
C SER A 192 8.60 -7.04 -15.27
N ALA A 193 9.43 -8.10 -15.29
CA ALA A 193 9.21 -9.30 -14.48
C ALA A 193 9.20 -8.99 -12.97
N SER A 194 9.94 -7.97 -12.54
CA SER A 194 9.80 -7.38 -11.20
C SER A 194 10.08 -5.88 -11.28
N PRO A 195 9.29 -5.01 -10.62
CA PRO A 195 9.53 -3.58 -10.64
C PRO A 195 10.89 -3.23 -10.03
N TRP A 196 11.68 -2.45 -10.75
CA TRP A 196 12.92 -1.92 -10.20
C TRP A 196 12.62 -0.92 -9.08
N VAL A 197 13.37 -1.00 -7.98
CA VAL A 197 13.28 -0.08 -6.83
C VAL A 197 14.67 0.40 -6.41
N PRO A 198 14.81 1.67 -5.97
CA PRO A 198 16.06 2.23 -5.46
C PRO A 198 16.42 1.67 -4.07
N ASP A 199 17.68 1.87 -3.67
CA ASP A 199 18.14 1.62 -2.29
C ASP A 199 17.51 2.63 -1.30
N VAL A 200 17.33 2.22 -0.04
CA VAL A 200 16.66 3.05 0.98
C VAL A 200 17.46 4.31 1.30
N GLU A 201 18.78 4.21 1.32
CA GLU A 201 19.71 5.32 1.58
C GLU A 201 19.53 6.42 0.55
N ALA A 202 19.52 6.06 -0.74
CA ALA A 202 19.34 7.02 -1.82
C ALA A 202 18.02 7.80 -1.69
N VAL A 203 16.93 7.11 -1.34
CA VAL A 203 15.62 7.76 -1.16
C VAL A 203 15.58 8.62 0.09
N VAL A 204 16.05 8.11 1.23
CA VAL A 204 16.04 8.86 2.50
C VAL A 204 16.88 10.11 2.39
N ASP A 205 18.09 10.00 1.84
CA ASP A 205 19.01 11.12 1.66
C ASP A 205 18.36 12.24 0.85
N ALA A 206 17.82 11.88 -0.31
CA ALA A 206 17.28 12.87 -1.22
C ALA A 206 15.93 13.45 -0.74
N VAL A 207 15.11 12.65 -0.02
CA VAL A 207 13.88 13.14 0.61
C VAL A 207 14.20 14.09 1.77
N VAL A 208 15.10 13.70 2.68
CA VAL A 208 15.51 14.54 3.82
C VAL A 208 16.14 15.84 3.33
N GLU A 209 17.03 15.77 2.34
CA GLU A 209 17.65 16.96 1.76
C GLU A 209 16.60 17.88 1.13
N THR A 210 15.64 17.32 0.38
CA THR A 210 14.57 18.10 -0.25
C THR A 210 13.66 18.77 0.78
N LEU A 211 13.24 18.05 1.82
CA LEU A 211 12.34 18.58 2.85
C LEU A 211 13.05 19.66 3.69
N THR A 212 14.33 19.47 4.00
CA THR A 212 15.14 20.45 4.73
C THR A 212 15.40 21.70 3.89
N ARG A 213 15.80 21.55 2.61
CA ARG A 213 16.11 22.68 1.71
C ARG A 213 14.89 23.54 1.38
N THR A 214 13.69 22.96 1.38
CA THR A 214 12.45 23.69 1.09
C THR A 214 11.91 24.47 2.29
N GLY A 215 12.57 24.43 3.46
CA GLY A 215 12.07 25.08 4.68
C GLY A 215 10.72 24.52 5.16
N VAL A 216 10.34 23.33 4.66
CA VAL A 216 9.09 22.67 5.01
C VAL A 216 9.35 21.79 6.23
N SER A 217 9.44 22.42 7.40
CA SER A 217 9.08 21.72 8.62
C SER A 217 7.64 21.26 8.46
N ALA A 218 7.41 19.95 8.34
CA ALA A 218 6.06 19.42 8.42
C ALA A 218 5.47 19.84 9.77
N PRO A 219 4.22 20.32 9.84
CA PRO A 219 3.59 20.53 11.13
C PRO A 219 3.51 19.17 11.83
N GLU A 220 4.07 19.11 13.04
CA GLU A 220 3.79 18.03 13.97
C GLU A 220 2.30 18.13 14.33
N MET A 221 1.46 17.28 13.72
CA MET A 221 0.13 16.95 14.23
C MET A 221 -0.11 15.46 14.09
#